data_AF-D8Q0C8-F1
#
_entry.id   AF-D8Q0C8-F1
#
_cell.length_a   1.000
_cell.length_b   1.000
_cell.length_c   1.000
_cell.angle_alpha   90.00
_cell.angle_beta   90.00
_cell.angle_gamma   90.00
#
_symmetry.space_group_name_H-M   'P 1'
#
loop_
_entity.id
_entity.type
_entity.pdbx_description
1 polymer ?
#
loop_
_entity_poly.entity_id
_entity_poly.type
_entity_poly.pdbx_seq_one_letter_code
_entity_poly.pdbx_strand_id
1 'polypeptide(L)'
;MTRTPLSFSGGLPFPALKTLKMTYHASRLCVYIGAPNLTTVSLRGCAFSTRGRDAFDMNAFYNMLLHPPSRASLTSVTLSNFAGAMDPLINCLDVMPVVSYLEIENAGREVPRGNILLRPLLGALIRGKDGDAQSTERLPRLTTLVMKFNGHGCAGVDLLRMIVSSRATTDMYEGKELLGLERFETDLGQDWARPLASDLKELIV
;
A
#
# COMPACT_ATOMS: atom_id res chain seq x y z
N MET A 1 -35.83 1.05 -20.32
CA MET A 1 -35.52 0.16 -19.17
C MET A 1 -34.28 0.72 -18.47
N THR A 2 -34.50 1.55 -17.46
CA THR A 2 -33.46 2.11 -16.59
C THR A 2 -33.03 1.02 -15.61
N ARG A 3 -31.80 0.51 -15.77
CA ARG A 3 -31.19 -0.41 -14.81
C ARG A 3 -30.85 0.39 -13.55
N THR A 4 -31.68 0.26 -12.53
CA THR A 4 -31.36 0.68 -11.17
C THR A 4 -30.10 -0.07 -10.74
N PRO A 5 -29.04 0.61 -10.27
CA PRO A 5 -27.88 -0.08 -9.73
C PRO A 5 -28.32 -0.86 -8.49
N LEU A 6 -28.06 -2.16 -8.48
CA LEU A 6 -28.26 -3.01 -7.31
C LEU A 6 -27.38 -2.46 -6.19
N SER A 7 -27.99 -1.82 -5.19
CA SER A 7 -27.36 -1.60 -3.90
C SER A 7 -27.18 -2.96 -3.22
N PHE A 8 -26.05 -3.61 -3.48
CA PHE A 8 -25.61 -4.76 -2.70
C PHE A 8 -25.17 -4.25 -1.31
N SER A 9 -26.13 -4.02 -0.43
CA SER A 9 -25.94 -3.58 0.94
C SER A 9 -25.81 -4.75 1.94
N GLY A 10 -25.23 -5.87 1.51
CA GLY A 10 -25.10 -7.04 2.38
C GLY A 10 -24.14 -8.07 1.81
N GLY A 11 -22.83 -7.81 1.91
CA GLY A 11 -21.85 -8.89 1.86
C GLY A 11 -22.17 -9.96 2.91
N LEU A 12 -21.70 -11.18 2.70
CA LEU A 12 -21.76 -12.25 3.69
C LEU A 12 -21.12 -11.76 5.00
N PRO A 13 -21.87 -11.75 6.12
CA PRO A 13 -21.38 -11.22 7.37
C PRO A 13 -20.45 -12.23 8.05
N PHE A 14 -19.25 -11.78 8.39
CA PHE A 14 -18.26 -12.52 9.14
C PHE A 14 -17.87 -11.71 10.40
N PRO A 15 -18.76 -11.62 11.41
CA PRO A 15 -18.57 -10.74 12.56
C PRO A 15 -17.37 -11.11 13.44
N ALA A 16 -16.93 -12.37 13.42
CA ALA A 16 -15.77 -12.84 14.19
C ALA A 16 -14.47 -12.88 13.37
N LEU A 17 -14.50 -12.56 12.08
CA LEU A 17 -13.32 -12.67 11.21
C LEU A 17 -12.33 -11.54 11.50
N LYS A 18 -11.15 -11.92 12.02
CA LYS A 18 -10.04 -11.00 12.32
C LYS A 18 -8.95 -11.01 11.26
N THR A 19 -8.77 -12.14 10.58
CA THR A 19 -7.70 -12.32 9.60
C THR A 19 -8.28 -12.82 8.30
N LEU A 20 -8.00 -12.12 7.21
CA LEU A 20 -8.39 -12.51 5.87
C LEU A 20 -7.15 -12.74 5.02
N LYS A 21 -7.00 -13.96 4.50
CA LYS A 21 -5.95 -14.31 3.55
C LYS A 21 -6.59 -14.78 2.25
N MET A 22 -6.23 -14.13 1.15
CA MET A 22 -6.70 -14.48 -0.18
C MET A 22 -5.55 -14.52 -1.17
N THR A 23 -5.62 -15.49 -2.08
CA THR A 23 -4.60 -15.69 -3.10
C THR A 23 -5.23 -15.72 -4.49
N TYR A 24 -4.51 -15.20 -5.46
CA TYR A 24 -4.93 -15.06 -6.84
C TYR A 24 -6.30 -14.35 -6.92
N HIS A 25 -7.22 -14.91 -7.68
CA HIS A 25 -8.54 -14.34 -7.92
C HIS A 25 -9.51 -14.45 -6.74
N ALA A 26 -9.12 -15.10 -5.63
CA ALA A 26 -9.95 -15.12 -4.43
C ALA A 26 -10.15 -13.71 -3.84
N SER A 27 -9.20 -12.80 -4.08
CA SER A 27 -9.27 -11.36 -3.73
C SER A 27 -10.53 -10.66 -4.25
N ARG A 28 -11.12 -11.15 -5.35
CA ARG A 28 -12.40 -10.64 -5.89
C ARG A 28 -13.56 -10.82 -4.93
N LEU A 29 -13.47 -11.81 -4.04
CA LEU A 29 -14.51 -12.10 -3.08
C LEU A 29 -14.58 -11.06 -1.95
N CYS A 30 -13.59 -10.16 -1.84
CA CYS A 30 -13.62 -9.04 -0.90
C CYS A 30 -14.93 -8.22 -1.02
N VAL A 31 -15.50 -8.07 -2.21
CA VAL A 31 -16.76 -7.32 -2.40
C VAL A 31 -17.95 -7.94 -1.68
N TYR A 32 -17.86 -9.23 -1.35
CA TYR A 32 -18.93 -9.99 -0.71
C TYR A 32 -18.65 -10.24 0.77
N ILE A 33 -17.65 -9.61 1.38
CA ILE A 33 -17.27 -9.87 2.78
C ILE A 33 -17.62 -8.66 3.64
N GLY A 34 -18.49 -8.87 4.62
CA GLY A 34 -18.71 -7.93 5.72
C GLY A 34 -17.96 -8.38 6.97
N ALA A 35 -16.76 -7.85 7.23
CA ALA A 35 -15.92 -8.26 8.36
C ALA A 35 -15.58 -7.08 9.27
N PRO A 36 -16.47 -6.70 10.21
CA PRO A 36 -16.33 -5.48 11.02
C PRO A 36 -15.18 -5.49 12.03
N ASN A 37 -14.63 -6.67 12.32
CA ASN A 37 -13.52 -6.85 13.27
C ASN A 37 -12.23 -7.29 12.57
N LEU A 38 -12.13 -7.04 11.26
CA LEU A 38 -10.99 -7.45 10.46
C LEU A 38 -9.76 -6.59 10.80
N THR A 39 -8.72 -7.22 11.34
CA THR A 39 -7.48 -6.55 11.76
C THR A 39 -6.32 -6.79 10.80
N THR A 40 -6.33 -7.92 10.10
CA THR A 40 -5.20 -8.37 9.28
C THR A 40 -5.68 -8.84 7.93
N VAL A 41 -5.08 -8.32 6.87
CA VAL A 41 -5.35 -8.72 5.49
C VAL A 41 -4.06 -9.12 4.80
N SER A 42 -4.05 -10.27 4.13
CA SER A 42 -2.97 -10.71 3.25
C SER A 42 -3.57 -11.09 1.90
N LEU A 43 -3.30 -10.26 0.88
CA LEU A 43 -3.72 -10.50 -0.49
C LEU A 43 -2.49 -10.82 -1.34
N ARG A 44 -2.60 -11.87 -2.14
CA ARG A 44 -1.56 -12.24 -3.11
C ARG A 44 -2.17 -12.27 -4.51
N GLY A 45 -1.76 -11.38 -5.39
CA GLY A 45 -2.11 -11.40 -6.81
C GLY A 45 -1.37 -12.49 -7.59
N CYS A 46 -1.60 -12.52 -8.89
CA CYS A 46 -0.89 -13.43 -9.80
C CYS A 46 0.37 -12.74 -10.34
N ALA A 47 1.55 -13.31 -10.09
CA ALA A 47 2.82 -12.75 -10.56
C ALA A 47 2.94 -12.62 -12.10
N PHE A 48 2.08 -13.34 -12.84
CA PHE A 48 2.03 -13.37 -14.30
C PHE A 48 0.79 -12.67 -14.88
N SER A 49 0.04 -11.93 -14.06
CA SER A 49 -1.17 -11.25 -14.50
C SER A 49 -0.84 -10.16 -15.53
N THR A 50 -1.54 -10.20 -16.66
CA THR A 50 -1.57 -9.11 -17.63
C THR A 50 -2.33 -7.91 -17.05
N ARG A 51 -1.83 -6.69 -17.30
CA ARG A 51 -2.43 -5.41 -16.86
C ARG A 51 -3.97 -5.43 -16.95
N GLY A 52 -4.64 -5.09 -15.85
CA GLY A 52 -6.10 -4.98 -15.76
C GLY A 52 -6.79 -5.97 -14.81
N ARG A 53 -6.30 -7.21 -14.70
CA ARG A 53 -6.91 -8.19 -13.78
C ARG A 53 -6.61 -7.90 -12.32
N ASP A 54 -5.37 -7.56 -12.00
CA ASP A 54 -4.97 -7.16 -10.65
C ASP A 54 -5.71 -5.89 -10.19
N ALA A 55 -5.99 -4.97 -11.12
CA ALA A 55 -6.72 -3.74 -10.82
C ALA A 55 -8.16 -4.04 -10.37
N PHE A 56 -8.82 -5.01 -11.03
CA PHE A 56 -10.14 -5.46 -10.61
C PHE A 56 -10.12 -6.10 -9.22
N ASP A 57 -9.15 -6.99 -8.99
CA ASP A 57 -8.95 -7.69 -7.72
C ASP A 57 -8.68 -6.70 -6.57
N MET A 58 -7.93 -5.62 -6.84
CA MET A 58 -7.63 -4.60 -5.86
C MET A 58 -8.75 -3.58 -5.67
N ASN A 59 -9.53 -3.28 -6.71
CA ASN A 59 -10.78 -2.53 -6.56
C ASN A 59 -11.80 -3.29 -5.70
N ALA A 60 -11.84 -4.62 -5.77
CA ALA A 60 -12.68 -5.42 -4.90
C ALA A 60 -12.31 -5.24 -3.42
N PHE A 61 -11.00 -5.20 -3.12
CA PHE A 61 -10.50 -4.89 -1.79
C PHE A 61 -10.81 -3.44 -1.37
N TYR A 62 -10.57 -2.47 -2.25
CA TYR A 62 -10.92 -1.07 -2.01
C TYR A 62 -12.39 -0.89 -1.63
N ASN A 63 -13.30 -1.52 -2.38
CA ASN A 63 -14.74 -1.47 -2.08
C ASN A 63 -15.07 -2.06 -0.70
N MET A 64 -14.38 -3.12 -0.28
CA MET A 64 -14.54 -3.67 1.07
C MET A 64 -14.08 -2.68 2.16
N LEU A 65 -13.01 -1.91 1.89
CA LEU A 65 -12.50 -0.88 2.81
C LEU A 65 -13.39 0.36 2.91
N LEU A 66 -14.20 0.64 1.88
CA LEU A 66 -15.18 1.74 1.95
C LEU A 66 -16.27 1.50 3.01
N HIS A 67 -16.41 0.26 3.50
CA HIS A 67 -17.29 -0.02 4.63
C HIS A 67 -16.63 0.41 5.97
N PRO A 68 -17.24 1.35 6.72
CA PRO A 68 -16.61 1.95 7.91
C PRO A 68 -16.08 0.97 8.96
N PRO A 69 -16.79 -0.14 9.29
CA PRO A 69 -16.31 -1.08 10.29
C PRO A 69 -14.97 -1.71 9.91
N SER A 70 -14.84 -2.19 8.67
CA SER A 70 -13.62 -2.85 8.17
C SER A 70 -12.43 -1.89 8.17
N ARG A 71 -12.63 -0.63 7.76
CA ARG A 71 -11.59 0.40 7.73
C ARG A 71 -11.10 0.80 9.12
N ALA A 72 -11.97 0.78 10.13
CA ALA A 72 -11.63 1.26 11.47
C ALA A 72 -10.82 0.24 12.30
N SER A 73 -10.87 -1.05 11.95
CA SER A 73 -10.18 -2.11 12.68
C SER A 73 -8.89 -2.61 12.01
N LEU A 74 -8.69 -2.32 10.72
CA LEU A 74 -7.62 -2.90 9.92
C LEU A 74 -6.25 -2.28 10.26
N THR A 75 -5.37 -3.03 10.93
CA THR A 75 -4.06 -2.55 11.39
C THR A 75 -2.89 -3.07 10.56
N SER A 76 -3.06 -4.22 9.89
CA SER A 76 -1.98 -4.91 9.17
C SER A 76 -2.42 -5.35 7.78
N VAL A 77 -1.65 -4.95 6.77
CA VAL A 77 -1.93 -5.24 5.36
C VAL A 77 -0.67 -5.74 4.66
N THR A 78 -0.76 -6.91 4.03
CA THR A 78 0.27 -7.48 3.15
C THR A 78 -0.29 -7.63 1.75
N LEU A 79 0.35 -7.01 0.76
CA LEU A 79 -0.01 -7.07 -0.65
C LEU A 79 1.16 -7.62 -1.47
N SER A 80 1.01 -8.80 -2.04
CA SER A 80 2.03 -9.42 -2.89
C SER A 80 1.56 -9.52 -4.34
N ASN A 81 2.41 -9.20 -5.31
CA ASN A 81 2.15 -9.41 -6.76
C ASN A 81 0.96 -8.65 -7.34
N PHE A 82 0.83 -7.35 -7.03
CA PHE A 82 -0.19 -6.45 -7.59
C PHE A 82 0.40 -5.39 -8.54
N ALA A 83 1.45 -5.73 -9.30
CA ALA A 83 2.18 -4.77 -10.15
C ALA A 83 1.28 -4.03 -11.16
N GLY A 84 0.18 -4.65 -11.62
CA GLY A 84 -0.78 -4.05 -12.55
C GLY A 84 -1.91 -3.23 -11.90
N ALA A 85 -1.85 -2.95 -10.60
CA ALA A 85 -2.95 -2.36 -9.82
C ALA A 85 -2.54 -1.15 -8.96
N MET A 86 -1.60 -0.33 -9.44
CA MET A 86 -1.02 0.77 -8.66
C MET A 86 -2.04 1.81 -8.24
N ASP A 87 -2.87 2.32 -9.15
CA ASP A 87 -3.86 3.35 -8.80
C ASP A 87 -4.91 2.81 -7.80
N PRO A 88 -5.53 1.63 -8.01
CA PRO A 88 -6.39 1.02 -7.00
C PRO A 88 -5.71 0.79 -5.65
N LEU A 89 -4.42 0.43 -5.64
CA LEU A 89 -3.66 0.24 -4.42
C LEU A 89 -3.47 1.57 -3.69
N ILE A 90 -3.13 2.66 -4.40
CA ILE A 90 -3.03 4.00 -3.80
C ILE A 90 -4.37 4.42 -3.20
N ASN A 91 -5.49 4.19 -3.89
CA ASN A 91 -6.83 4.46 -3.36
C ASN A 91 -7.11 3.68 -2.06
N CYS A 92 -6.60 2.45 -1.93
CA CYS A 92 -6.69 1.70 -0.68
C CYS A 92 -5.95 2.43 0.45
N LEU A 93 -4.77 2.99 0.19
CA LEU A 93 -3.99 3.69 1.21
C LEU A 93 -4.72 4.92 1.78
N ASP A 94 -5.53 5.59 0.95
CA ASP A 94 -6.34 6.76 1.35
C ASP A 94 -7.43 6.40 2.37
N VAL A 95 -7.88 5.16 2.39
CA VAL A 95 -9.01 4.71 3.21
C VAL A 95 -8.58 3.79 4.37
N MET A 96 -7.30 3.76 4.71
CA MET A 96 -6.73 2.91 5.78
C MET A 96 -6.05 3.75 6.88
N PRO A 97 -6.82 4.53 7.67
CA PRO A 97 -6.26 5.51 8.60
C PRO A 97 -5.57 4.88 9.82
N VAL A 98 -5.86 3.62 10.15
CA VAL A 98 -5.35 2.94 11.35
C VAL A 98 -4.30 1.87 11.05
N VAL A 99 -3.92 1.69 9.79
CA VAL A 99 -2.88 0.72 9.41
C VAL A 99 -1.54 1.16 9.99
N SER A 100 -0.96 0.29 10.82
CA SER A 100 0.36 0.45 11.42
C SER A 100 1.42 -0.41 10.75
N TYR A 101 1.02 -1.49 10.08
CA TYR A 101 1.90 -2.40 9.34
C TYR A 101 1.46 -2.51 7.88
N LEU A 102 2.36 -2.17 6.96
CA LEU A 102 2.19 -2.35 5.52
C LEU A 102 3.36 -3.13 4.93
N GLU A 103 3.05 -4.25 4.27
CA GLU A 103 4.00 -4.99 3.45
C GLU A 103 3.55 -4.98 1.99
N ILE A 104 4.46 -4.59 1.10
CA ILE A 104 4.27 -4.64 -0.34
C ILE A 104 5.40 -5.48 -0.95
N GLU A 105 5.04 -6.56 -1.61
CA GLU A 105 5.97 -7.45 -2.29
C GLU A 105 5.67 -7.48 -3.79
N ASN A 106 6.70 -7.26 -4.61
CA ASN A 106 6.60 -7.44 -6.05
C ASN A 106 7.56 -8.54 -6.51
N ALA A 107 7.04 -9.77 -6.58
CA ALA A 107 7.81 -10.98 -6.91
C ALA A 107 7.75 -11.38 -8.41
N GLY A 108 7.23 -10.51 -9.28
CA GLY A 108 7.07 -10.81 -10.71
C GLY A 108 8.39 -10.94 -11.45
N ARG A 109 8.73 -12.17 -11.90
CA ARG A 109 9.97 -12.52 -12.62
C ARG A 109 10.17 -11.83 -13.98
N GLU A 110 9.13 -11.19 -14.52
CA GLU A 110 9.13 -10.66 -15.90
C GLU A 110 8.62 -9.22 -16.00
N VAL A 111 8.78 -8.39 -14.96
CA VAL A 111 8.54 -6.95 -15.15
C VAL A 111 9.69 -6.41 -16.01
N PRO A 112 9.45 -5.97 -17.26
CA PRO A 112 10.52 -5.52 -18.14
C PRO A 112 11.24 -4.35 -17.47
N ARG A 113 12.58 -4.37 -17.58
CA ARG A 113 13.52 -3.33 -17.12
C ARG A 113 12.86 -1.97 -16.92
N GLY A 114 12.61 -1.62 -15.66
CA GLY A 114 11.99 -0.37 -15.27
C GLY A 114 10.79 -0.61 -14.38
N ASN A 115 11.02 -0.64 -13.08
CA ASN A 115 10.04 -0.49 -11.99
C ASN A 115 9.32 0.89 -12.03
N ILE A 116 9.04 1.43 -13.21
CA ILE A 116 8.34 2.70 -13.45
C ILE A 116 6.95 2.66 -12.80
N LEU A 117 6.31 1.48 -12.78
CA LEU A 117 5.01 1.27 -12.15
C LEU A 117 5.05 1.48 -10.63
N LEU A 118 6.21 1.33 -9.97
CA LEU A 118 6.32 1.56 -8.53
C LEU A 118 6.54 3.02 -8.17
N ARG A 119 6.93 3.89 -9.11
CA ARG A 119 7.18 5.31 -8.80
C ARG A 119 5.95 6.04 -8.27
N PRO A 120 4.74 5.90 -8.84
CA PRO A 120 3.53 6.49 -8.26
C PRO A 120 3.27 6.02 -6.83
N LEU A 121 3.42 4.73 -6.57
CA LEU A 121 3.24 4.16 -5.23
C LEU A 121 4.27 4.70 -4.23
N LEU A 122 5.54 4.77 -4.64
CA LEU A 122 6.59 5.33 -3.80
C LEU A 122 6.32 6.82 -3.51
N GLY A 123 5.93 7.60 -4.51
CA GLY A 123 5.54 9.00 -4.34
C GLY A 123 4.35 9.18 -3.40
N ALA A 124 3.35 8.30 -3.49
CA ALA A 124 2.19 8.31 -2.61
C ALA A 124 2.53 8.07 -1.13
N LEU A 125 3.71 7.49 -0.85
CA LEU A 125 4.19 7.21 0.51
C LEU A 125 5.12 8.29 1.06
N ILE A 126 5.67 9.21 0.25
CA ILE A 126 6.55 10.29 0.71
C ILE A 126 5.72 11.39 1.35
N ARG A 127 6.00 11.78 2.60
CA ARG A 127 5.31 12.93 3.23
C ARG A 127 5.92 14.25 2.77
N GLY A 128 5.10 15.30 2.68
CA GLY A 128 5.54 16.66 2.34
C GLY A 128 5.63 16.95 0.84
N LYS A 129 6.38 18.00 0.49
CA LYS A 129 6.42 18.61 -0.85
C LYS A 129 6.93 17.69 -1.98
N ASP A 130 7.67 16.64 -1.62
CA ASP A 130 8.30 15.72 -2.56
C ASP A 130 7.40 14.49 -2.86
N GLY A 131 6.24 14.39 -2.20
CA GLY A 131 5.19 13.44 -2.50
C GLY A 131 4.08 14.02 -3.38
N ASP A 132 3.00 13.25 -3.54
CA ASP A 132 1.78 13.78 -4.19
C ASP A 132 0.93 14.63 -3.22
N ALA A 133 -0.13 15.26 -3.73
CA ALA A 133 -0.95 16.19 -2.94
C ALA A 133 -1.58 15.59 -1.68
N GLN A 134 -1.81 14.27 -1.63
CA GLN A 134 -2.47 13.59 -0.52
C GLN A 134 -1.51 12.72 0.31
N SER A 135 -0.26 12.57 -0.13
CA SER A 135 0.71 11.65 0.45
C SER A 135 1.04 11.94 1.92
N THR A 136 0.87 13.20 2.34
CA THR A 136 1.09 13.62 3.74
C THR A 136 0.07 13.01 4.70
N GLU A 137 -1.20 12.90 4.29
CA GLU A 137 -2.28 12.32 5.12
C GLU A 137 -2.33 10.81 5.09
N ARG A 138 -1.70 10.17 4.08
CA ARG A 138 -1.79 8.72 3.90
C ARG A 138 -1.08 7.95 5.00
N LEU A 139 -1.83 6.99 5.55
CA LEU A 139 -1.37 6.05 6.58
C LEU A 139 -0.74 6.79 7.78
N PRO A 140 -1.54 7.60 8.51
CA PRO A 140 -1.02 8.43 9.60
C PRO A 140 -0.50 7.60 10.77
N ARG A 141 -0.93 6.34 10.90
CA ARG A 141 -0.51 5.41 11.96
C ARG A 141 0.59 4.42 11.54
N LEU A 142 1.13 4.54 10.33
CA LEU A 142 2.12 3.59 9.81
C LEU A 142 3.45 3.69 10.56
N THR A 143 3.81 2.63 11.29
CA THR A 143 5.08 2.51 12.01
C THR A 143 6.00 1.45 11.42
N THR A 144 5.45 0.48 10.69
CA THR A 144 6.23 -0.57 10.02
C THR A 144 5.92 -0.64 8.53
N LEU A 145 6.96 -0.51 7.70
CA LEU A 145 6.88 -0.61 6.24
C LEU A 145 7.87 -1.66 5.74
N VAL A 146 7.36 -2.64 5.00
CA VAL A 146 8.16 -3.67 4.34
C VAL A 146 7.96 -3.56 2.84
N MET A 147 9.04 -3.40 2.07
CA MET A 147 9.01 -3.34 0.61
C MET A 147 10.00 -4.33 0.00
N LYS A 148 9.48 -5.38 -0.65
CA LYS A 148 10.29 -6.46 -1.24
C LYS A 148 10.24 -6.43 -2.77
N PHE A 149 11.40 -6.55 -3.39
CA PHE A 149 11.60 -6.43 -4.84
C PHE A 149 12.25 -7.69 -5.46
N ASN A 150 12.34 -8.78 -4.70
CA ASN A 150 12.98 -10.06 -5.05
C ASN A 150 14.39 -9.94 -5.62
N GLY A 151 15.20 -9.05 -5.04
CA GLY A 151 16.57 -8.81 -5.50
C GLY A 151 16.69 -8.16 -6.88
N HIS A 152 15.58 -7.77 -7.50
CA HIS A 152 15.62 -6.93 -8.69
C HIS A 152 15.93 -5.49 -8.27
N GLY A 153 16.95 -4.89 -8.89
CA GLY A 153 17.30 -3.49 -8.62
C GLY A 153 16.09 -2.56 -8.79
N CYS A 154 15.87 -1.69 -7.81
CA CYS A 154 14.81 -0.68 -7.88
C CYS A 154 15.39 0.63 -8.43
N ALA A 155 14.87 1.12 -9.56
CA ALA A 155 15.18 2.46 -10.08
C ALA A 155 14.58 3.61 -9.23
N GLY A 156 14.15 3.31 -8.00
CA GLY A 156 13.51 4.19 -7.03
C GLY A 156 14.16 4.10 -5.65
N VAL A 157 15.44 3.72 -5.55
CA VAL A 157 16.19 3.74 -4.28
C VAL A 157 16.13 5.13 -3.63
N ASP A 158 16.28 6.20 -4.39
CA ASP A 158 16.19 7.57 -3.85
C ASP A 158 14.79 7.87 -3.30
N LEU A 159 13.74 7.39 -3.99
CA LEU A 159 12.37 7.51 -3.50
C LEU A 159 12.18 6.72 -2.19
N LEU A 160 12.75 5.53 -2.07
CA LEU A 160 12.72 4.75 -0.82
C LEU A 160 13.41 5.51 0.32
N ARG A 161 14.57 6.12 0.07
CA ARG A 161 15.25 6.96 1.06
C ARG A 161 14.41 8.18 1.45
N MET A 162 13.70 8.79 0.50
CA MET A 162 12.77 9.88 0.78
C MET A 162 11.56 9.41 1.60
N ILE A 163 11.02 8.22 1.37
CA ILE A 163 9.95 7.65 2.22
C ILE A 163 10.45 7.50 3.66
N VAL A 164 11.61 6.88 3.86
CA VAL A 164 12.19 6.68 5.19
C VAL A 164 12.46 8.02 5.86
N SER A 165 13.07 8.97 5.16
CA SER A 165 13.43 10.28 5.72
C SER A 165 12.19 11.11 6.06
N SER A 166 11.20 11.18 5.16
CA SER A 166 9.97 11.95 5.36
C SER A 166 9.06 11.37 6.45
N ARG A 167 9.25 10.10 6.81
CA ARG A 167 8.51 9.42 7.88
C ARG A 167 9.37 9.15 9.12
N ALA A 168 10.60 9.62 9.21
CA ALA A 168 11.50 9.28 10.33
C ALA A 168 11.02 9.82 11.68
N THR A 169 10.21 10.89 11.68
CA THR A 169 9.73 11.56 12.88
C THR A 169 8.21 11.58 12.95
N THR A 170 7.69 11.62 14.17
CA THR A 170 6.29 11.96 14.41
C THR A 170 6.06 13.43 14.07
N ASP A 171 4.93 13.74 13.44
CA ASP A 171 4.56 15.09 13.01
C ASP A 171 3.06 15.34 13.23
N MET A 172 2.61 16.58 13.01
CA MET A 172 1.21 16.99 13.07
C MET A 172 0.78 17.58 11.73
N TYR A 173 -0.31 17.06 11.17
CA TYR A 173 -0.90 17.58 9.93
C TYR A 173 -2.41 17.72 10.09
N GLU A 174 -2.94 18.92 9.87
CA GLU A 174 -4.36 19.24 10.04
C GLU A 174 -4.95 18.74 11.39
N GLY A 175 -4.17 18.87 12.47
CA GLY A 175 -4.58 18.44 13.81
C GLY A 175 -4.55 16.91 14.03
N LYS A 176 -4.15 16.11 13.04
CA LYS A 176 -3.92 14.67 13.17
C LYS A 176 -2.44 14.40 13.45
N GLU A 177 -2.19 13.51 14.40
CA GLU A 177 -0.86 12.98 14.65
C GLU A 177 -0.47 12.00 13.53
N LEU A 178 0.68 12.26 12.91
CA LEU A 178 1.33 11.40 11.93
C LEU A 178 2.49 10.69 12.62
N LEU A 179 2.33 9.39 12.93
CA LEU A 179 3.39 8.61 13.57
C LEU A 179 4.62 8.46 12.67
N GLY A 180 5.79 8.45 13.28
CA GLY A 180 7.05 8.11 12.63
C GLY A 180 7.14 6.61 12.31
N LEU A 181 7.92 6.29 11.28
CA LEU A 181 8.29 4.94 10.89
C LEU A 181 9.36 4.42 11.87
N GLU A 182 9.01 3.40 12.63
CA GLU A 182 9.90 2.73 13.58
C GLU A 182 10.72 1.63 12.91
N ARG A 183 10.16 1.01 11.86
CA ARG A 183 10.80 -0.11 11.15
C ARG A 183 10.59 0.01 9.64
N PHE A 184 11.69 -0.04 8.91
CA PHE A 184 11.71 -0.17 7.46
C PHE A 184 12.50 -1.41 7.06
N GLU A 185 11.92 -2.25 6.19
CA GLU A 185 12.59 -3.43 5.67
C GLU A 185 12.51 -3.50 4.16
N THR A 186 13.62 -3.91 3.54
CA THR A 186 13.68 -4.22 2.13
C THR A 186 14.77 -5.26 1.86
N ASP A 187 14.64 -5.97 0.75
CA ASP A 187 15.62 -6.94 0.26
C ASP A 187 16.67 -6.33 -0.67
N LEU A 188 16.62 -5.02 -0.87
CA LEU A 188 17.69 -4.24 -1.47
C LEU A 188 18.81 -4.11 -0.43
N GLY A 189 19.94 -4.80 -0.64
CA GLY A 189 21.06 -4.92 0.31
C GLY A 189 21.86 -3.66 0.63
N GLN A 190 21.19 -2.53 0.89
CA GLN A 190 21.78 -1.26 1.31
C GLN A 190 21.52 -0.99 2.80
N ASP A 191 22.31 -0.09 3.38
CA ASP A 191 22.06 0.49 4.70
C ASP A 191 21.06 1.65 4.59
N TRP A 192 19.90 1.49 5.20
CA TRP A 192 18.77 2.42 5.13
C TRP A 192 18.70 3.38 6.34
N ALA A 193 19.60 3.25 7.31
CA ALA A 193 19.63 4.09 8.51
C ALA A 193 20.31 5.46 8.28
N ARG A 194 20.86 5.72 7.08
CA ARG A 194 21.58 6.96 6.76
C ARG A 194 20.69 7.96 5.99
N PRO A 195 20.42 9.15 6.54
CA PRO A 195 19.76 10.21 5.77
C PRO A 195 20.63 10.65 4.57
N LEU A 196 19.98 11.02 3.47
CA LEU A 196 20.57 11.45 2.17
C LEU A 196 21.50 12.67 2.23
N ALA A 197 21.73 13.26 3.41
CA ALA A 197 22.32 14.59 3.56
C ALA A 197 23.81 14.70 3.15
N SER A 198 24.52 13.59 2.90
CA SER A 198 25.93 13.62 2.54
C SER A 198 26.23 13.62 1.03
N ASP A 199 25.28 13.24 0.17
CA ASP A 199 25.63 12.84 -1.21
C ASP A 199 25.12 13.83 -2.28
N LEU A 200 24.42 14.89 -1.90
CA LEU A 200 23.91 15.92 -2.83
C LEU A 200 24.91 17.05 -3.15
N LYS A 201 26.17 16.96 -2.68
CA LYS A 201 27.19 17.99 -2.95
C LYS A 201 28.05 17.78 -4.21
N GLU A 202 27.88 16.68 -4.96
CA GLU A 202 28.76 16.39 -6.11
C GLU A 202 28.09 16.39 -7.50
N LEU A 203 26.84 16.83 -7.65
CA LEU A 203 26.16 16.88 -8.95
C LEU A 203 25.66 18.29 -9.33
N ILE A 204 26.52 19.29 -9.13
CA ILE A 204 26.48 20.54 -9.91
C ILE A 204 27.86 20.73 -10.54
N VAL A 205 28.00 20.25 -11.78
CA VAL A 205 28.90 20.80 -12.80
C VAL A 205 28.11 20.88 -14.10
#